data_AF-A0A0B5D6X9-F1
#
_entry.id   AF-A0A0B5D6X9-F1
#
_cell.length_a   1.000
_cell.length_b   1.000
_cell.length_c   1.000
_cell.angle_alpha   90.00
_cell.angle_beta   90.00
_cell.angle_gamma   90.00
#
_symmetry.space_group_name_H-M   'P 1'
#
loop_
_entity.id
_entity.type
_entity.pdbx_description
1 polymer ?
#
loop_
_entity_poly.entity_id
_entity_poly.type
_entity_poly.pdbx_seq_one_letter_code
_entity_poly.pdbx_strand_id
1 'polypeptide(L)' 'MPGGPIGLRLIGHRVLVCEVSDPRPSQPCLRRAQLSDEGGRGRFLVARLTHRRGSRYHPGGRTIWTEHSPATE' A
#
# COMPACT_ATOMS: atom_id res chain seq x y z
N MET A 1 -2.80 2.27 22.91
CA MET A 1 -4.08 2.04 22.20
C MET A 1 -3.85 0.96 21.16
N PRO A 2 -4.65 -0.12 21.12
CA PRO A 2 -4.56 -1.08 20.03
C PRO A 2 -4.77 -0.30 18.73
N GLY A 3 -3.84 -0.41 17.78
CA GLY A 3 -3.86 0.39 16.56
C GLY A 3 -5.19 0.22 15.84
N GLY A 4 -5.89 1.34 15.65
CA GLY A 4 -7.24 1.41 15.10
C GLY A 4 -7.39 0.79 13.70
N PRO A 5 -8.58 0.89 13.08
CA PRO A 5 -8.87 0.19 11.84
C PRO A 5 -7.91 0.60 10.73
N ILE A 6 -7.48 -0.37 9.93
CA ILE A 6 -6.78 -0.11 8.68
C ILE A 6 -7.81 0.43 7.69
N GLY A 7 -7.55 1.61 7.12
CA GLY A 7 -8.42 2.22 6.11
C GLY A 7 -8.01 1.82 4.70
N LEU A 8 -8.98 1.52 3.84
CA LEU A 8 -8.79 1.34 2.39
C LEU A 8 -9.65 2.37 1.65
N ARG A 9 -9.04 3.10 0.72
CA ARG A 9 -9.74 4.05 -0.16
C ARG A 9 -9.30 3.83 -1.60
N LEU A 10 -10.28 3.72 -2.49
CA LEU A 10 -10.10 3.62 -3.93
C LEU A 10 -10.58 4.91 -4.59
N ILE A 11 -9.75 5.52 -5.43
CA ILE A 11 -10.07 6.75 -6.16
C ILE A 11 -9.89 6.45 -7.65
N GLY A 12 -10.98 6.51 -8.40
CA GLY A 12 -10.99 6.24 -9.84
C GLY A 12 -11.15 7.52 -10.66
N HIS A 13 -10.25 7.74 -11.61
CA HIS A 13 -10.48 8.64 -12.73
C HIS A 13 -9.83 8.08 -14.01
N ARG A 14 -8.67 8.60 -14.43
CA ARG A 14 -7.87 8.04 -15.53
C ARG A 14 -6.99 6.86 -15.11
N VAL A 15 -6.63 6.83 -13.82
CA VAL A 15 -5.90 5.75 -13.16
C VAL A 15 -6.67 5.37 -11.89
N LEU A 16 -6.46 4.15 -11.41
CA LEU A 16 -6.94 3.70 -10.11
C LEU A 16 -5.87 4.02 -9.06
N VAL A 17 -6.23 4.83 -8.06
CA VAL A 17 -5.39 5.07 -6.89
C VAL A 17 -5.92 4.22 -5.73
N CYS A 18 -5.06 3.35 -5.20
CA CYS A 18 -5.33 2.58 -3.99
C CYS A 18 -4.57 3.19 -2.82
N GLU A 19 -5.28 3.64 -1.79
CA GLU A 19 -4.70 4.18 -0.54
C GLU A 19 -4.99 3.24 0.62
N VAL A 20 -3.95 2.88 1.39
CA VAL A 20 -4.05 2.07 2.61
C VAL A 20 -3.51 2.88 3.78
N SER A 21 -4.37 3.17 4.77
CA SER A 21 -4.03 3.97 5.94
C SER A 21 -3.89 3.11 7.18
N ASP A 22 -2.76 3.24 7.88
CA ASP A 22 -2.45 2.58 9.14
C ASP A 22 -2.30 3.65 10.24
N PRO A 23 -3.13 3.64 11.29
CA PRO A 23 -3.01 4.60 12.39
C PRO A 23 -1.82 4.34 13.31
N ARG A 24 -1.07 3.25 13.09
CA ARG A 24 0.13 2.94 13.88
C ARG A 24 1.33 3.74 13.38
N PRO A 25 2.19 4.23 14.30
CA PRO A 25 3.41 4.94 13.94
C PRO A 25 4.53 4.03 13.41
N SER A 26 4.26 2.74 13.16
CA SER A 26 5.28 1.79 12.72
C SER A 26 5.72 2.09 11.28
N GLN A 27 7.03 2.24 11.07
CA GLN A 27 7.58 2.33 9.73
C GLN A 27 7.34 1.02 8.97
N PRO A 28 7.07 1.09 7.66
CA PRO A 28 6.81 -0.11 6.89
C PRO A 28 8.14 -0.87 6.73
N CYS A 29 8.30 -1.99 7.43
CA CYS A 29 9.46 -2.86 7.30
C CYS A 29 9.39 -3.61 5.96
N LEU A 30 10.48 -3.57 5.19
CA LEU A 30 10.63 -4.44 4.02
C LEU A 30 11.02 -5.83 4.53
N ARG A 31 10.11 -6.80 4.44
CA ARG A 31 10.47 -8.21 4.64
C ARG A 31 11.02 -8.77 3.34
N ARG A 32 12.19 -9.40 3.40
CA ARG A 32 12.74 -10.19 2.30
C ARG A 32 12.09 -11.58 2.36
N ALA A 33 11.11 -11.81 1.49
CA ALA A 33 10.47 -13.11 1.36
C ALA A 33 11.44 -14.13 0.74
N GLN A 34 11.61 -15.29 1.36
CA GLN A 34 12.28 -16.44 0.77
C GLN A 34 11.38 -17.09 -0.30
N LEU A 35 11.94 -18.02 -1.07
CA LEU A 35 11.24 -18.65 -2.19
C LEU A 35 9.99 -19.45 -1.77
N SER A 36 10.00 -19.99 -0.54
CA SER A 36 8.90 -20.74 0.06
C SER A 36 7.94 -19.89 0.90
N ASP A 37 8.25 -18.61 1.15
CA ASP A 37 7.40 -17.78 2.01
C ASP A 37 6.08 -17.44 1.31
N GLU A 38 4.95 -17.80 1.89
CA GLU A 38 3.65 -17.35 1.37
C GLU A 38 3.47 -15.82 1.53
N GLY A 39 4.18 -15.20 2.48
CA GLY A 39 4.12 -13.77 2.79
C GLY A 39 5.33 -12.96 2.30
N GLY A 40 5.25 -11.63 2.46
CA GLY A 40 6.40 -10.72 2.27
C GLY A 40 6.66 -10.26 0.83
N ARG A 41 5.99 -10.82 -0.17
CA ARG A 41 6.11 -10.40 -1.58
C ARG A 41 5.23 -9.21 -1.96
N GLY A 42 4.24 -8.88 -1.13
CA GLY A 42 3.23 -7.85 -1.44
C GLY A 42 3.83 -6.52 -1.88
N ARG A 43 4.83 -5.98 -1.15
CA ARG A 43 5.49 -4.71 -1.54
C ARG A 43 6.26 -4.82 -2.86
N PHE A 44 6.83 -5.98 -3.17
CA PHE A 44 7.53 -6.21 -4.43
C PHE A 44 6.54 -6.31 -5.60
N LEU A 45 5.45 -7.06 -5.44
CA LEU A 45 4.40 -7.17 -6.45
C LEU A 45 3.75 -5.82 -6.73
N VAL A 46 3.39 -5.10 -5.67
CA VAL A 46 2.88 -3.72 -5.77
C VAL A 46 3.87 -2.82 -6.49
N ALA A 47 5.17 -2.90 -6.19
CA ALA A 47 6.21 -2.14 -6.89
C ALA A 47 6.21 -2.37 -8.41
N ARG A 48 5.93 -3.60 -8.83
CA ARG A 48 6.05 -4.02 -10.22
C ARG A 48 4.77 -3.76 -11.03
N LEU A 49 3.62 -3.77 -10.37
CA LEU A 49 2.29 -3.62 -10.99
C LEU A 49 1.77 -2.17 -11.00
N THR A 50 2.45 -1.25 -10.32
CA THR A 50 1.99 0.13 -10.14
C THR A 50 2.97 1.10 -10.79
N HIS A 51 2.44 2.10 -11.48
CA HIS A 51 3.25 3.09 -12.19
C HIS A 51 3.88 4.10 -11.23
N ARG A 52 3.13 4.49 -10.20
CA ARG A 52 3.58 5.39 -9.16
C ARG A 52 3.17 4.84 -7.81
N ARG A 53 3.99 5.13 -6.80
CA ARG A 53 3.75 4.72 -5.43
C ARG A 53 4.40 5.71 -4.49
N GLY A 54 3.82 5.85 -3.30
CA GLY A 54 4.39 6.72 -2.27
C GLY A 54 3.82 6.45 -0.89
N SER A 55 4.31 7.22 0.07
CA SER A 55 3.84 7.21 1.45
C SER A 55 3.60 8.64 1.92
N ARG A 56 2.50 8.87 2.62
CA ARG A 56 2.18 10.12 3.32
C ARG A 56 2.09 9.83 4.81
N TYR A 57 2.77 10.63 5.62
CA TYR A 57 2.69 10.58 7.08
C TYR A 57 1.84 11.74 7.58
N HIS A 58 1.00 11.50 8.57
CA HIS A 58 0.15 12.50 9.21
C HIS A 58 0.04 12.20 10.72
N PRO A 59 -0.42 13.15 11.56
CA PRO A 59 -0.54 12.93 13.00
C PRO A 59 -1.39 11.71 13.38
N GLY A 60 -2.33 11.33 12.51
CA GLY A 60 -3.20 10.16 12.67
C GLY A 60 -2.66 8.85 12.09
N GLY A 61 -1.40 8.80 11.61
CA GLY A 61 -0.80 7.58 11.06
C GLY A 61 -0.06 7.76 9.74
N ARG A 62 0.00 6.70 8.93
CA ARG A 62 0.61 6.70 7.60
C ARG A 62 -0.35 6.14 6.57
N THR A 63 -0.41 6.77 5.41
CA THR A 63 -1.06 6.24 4.22
C THR A 63 -0.02 5.81 3.19
N ILE A 64 -0.08 4.58 2.70
CA ILE A 64 0.63 4.15 1.50
C ILE A 64 -0.34 4.26 0.33
N TRP A 65 0.13 4.76 -0.81
CA TRP A 65 -0.68 4.87 -2.00
C TRP A 65 0.04 4.33 -3.23
N THR A 66 -0.75 3.85 -4.19
CA THR A 66 -0.26 3.31 -5.45
C THR A 66 -1.20 3.67 -6.58
N GLU A 67 -0.64 4.00 -7.74
CA GLU A 67 -1.38 4.24 -8.99
C GLU A 67 -1.23 3.05 -9.94
N HIS A 68 -2.35 2.50 -10.39
CA HIS A 68 -2.41 1.44 -11.39
C HIS A 68 -3.32 1.87 -12.53
N SER A 69 -2.92 1.58 -13.77
CA SER A 69 -3.81 1.79 -14.92
C SER A 69 -4.91 0.73 -14.88
N PRO A 70 -6.20 1.09 -14.85
CA PRO A 70 -7.26 0.10 -14.89
C PRO A 70 -7.08 -0.76 -16.14
N ALA A 71 -7.25 -2.08 -16.00
CA ALA A 71 -7.24 -2.97 -17.13
C ALA A 71 -8.27 -2.47 -18.15
N THR A 72 -7.83 -2.29 -19.39
CA THR A 72 -8.74 -2.06 -20.51
C THR A 72 -9.22 -3.44 -20.93
N GLU A 73 -10.45 -3.79 -20.54
CA GLU A 73 -11.16 -4.95 -21.11
C GLU A 73 -11.53 -4.69 -22.58
#